data_AF-A0A3P8IXF0-F1
#
_entry.id   AF-A0A3P8IXF0-F1
#
_cell.length_a   1.000
_cell.length_b   1.000
_cell.length_c   1.000
_cell.angle_alpha   90.00
_cell.angle_beta   90.00
_cell.angle_gamma   90.00
#
_symmetry.space_group_name_H-M   'P 1'
#
loop_
_entity.id
_entity.type
_entity.pdbx_description
1 polymer ?
#
loop_
_entity_poly.entity_id
_entity_poly.type
_entity_poly.pdbx_seq_one_letter_code
_entity_poly.pdbx_strand_id
1 'polypeptide(L)'
;MKNTMKQYVDYIVNGGKSTMLGIGPMSPALIQACFELGKEKDLPLMFIASRNQVDADEFGAGYVNNWDQFRFAADLKAMAEKVGFDGDYFLCRDHGGPWQRDKERKDHIPEDEAMKLARRSYQIDMDAGFDLLHIDPTKDPYVVGKVIDIELVLSRTVELIRFCEEYRKANGLKEFFYEVGTEETNGGLTDVNAYEGFIIELNKRLAAEALPQPLFIVGQTGTLTRLTKNVGHFNDKQSAELSAISTRHGVGLKEHNGDYLPDEILLKHPGWDHGDERRSGLRHHRNPSVSEARGSGKRSGGERLYQVGL
;
A
#
# COMPACT_ATOMS: atom_id res chain seq x y z
N MET A 1 3.18 -20.42 10.90
CA MET A 1 3.35 -20.03 9.49
C MET A 1 3.06 -18.54 9.44
N LYS A 2 3.93 -17.74 8.80
CA LYS A 2 3.67 -16.31 8.59
C LYS A 2 2.57 -16.14 7.55
N ASN A 3 1.65 -15.20 7.76
CA ASN A 3 0.66 -14.84 6.75
C ASN A 3 1.32 -13.97 5.68
N THR A 4 0.86 -14.11 4.46
CA THR A 4 1.20 -13.20 3.35
C THR A 4 0.40 -11.91 3.48
N MET A 5 0.93 -10.81 2.95
CA MET A 5 0.20 -9.55 2.86
C MET A 5 -1.14 -9.72 2.14
N LYS A 6 -1.17 -10.55 1.09
CA LYS A 6 -2.40 -10.87 0.36
C LYS A 6 -3.49 -11.47 1.25
N GLN A 7 -3.16 -12.31 2.24
CA GLN A 7 -4.17 -12.87 3.14
C GLN A 7 -4.84 -11.78 4.00
N TYR A 8 -4.09 -10.79 4.45
CA TYR A 8 -4.65 -9.66 5.20
C TYR A 8 -5.55 -8.79 4.31
N VAL A 9 -5.11 -8.49 3.10
CA VAL A 9 -5.91 -7.70 2.15
C VAL A 9 -7.15 -8.46 1.71
N ASP A 10 -7.02 -9.76 1.40
CA ASP A 10 -8.15 -10.64 1.08
C ASP A 10 -9.17 -10.66 2.21
N TYR A 11 -8.74 -10.68 3.48
CA TYR A 11 -9.65 -10.57 4.61
C TYR A 11 -10.42 -9.24 4.59
N ILE A 12 -9.75 -8.11 4.37
CA ILE A 12 -10.35 -6.78 4.33
C ILE A 12 -11.35 -6.66 3.16
N VAL A 13 -10.92 -6.97 1.92
CA VAL A 13 -11.78 -6.84 0.72
C VAL A 13 -12.93 -7.84 0.70
N ASN A 14 -12.91 -8.90 1.52
CA ASN A 14 -14.03 -9.82 1.69
C ASN A 14 -14.97 -9.45 2.86
N GLY A 15 -14.85 -8.22 3.39
CA GLY A 15 -15.72 -7.66 4.42
C GLY A 15 -15.17 -7.78 5.85
N GLY A 16 -13.88 -8.08 5.99
CA GLY A 16 -13.17 -8.03 7.26
C GLY A 16 -13.06 -6.58 7.75
N LYS A 17 -13.48 -6.34 9.00
CA LYS A 17 -13.47 -4.98 9.58
C LYS A 17 -12.11 -4.64 10.16
N SER A 18 -11.14 -4.38 9.30
CA SER A 18 -9.78 -4.02 9.72
C SER A 18 -9.12 -3.09 8.71
N THR A 19 -8.08 -2.41 9.15
CA THR A 19 -7.23 -1.56 8.31
C THR A 19 -5.77 -1.94 8.60
N MET A 20 -4.95 -2.03 7.55
CA MET A 20 -3.50 -2.15 7.71
C MET A 20 -2.90 -0.76 7.84
N LEU A 21 -2.00 -0.57 8.79
CA LEU A 21 -1.32 0.71 9.00
C LEU A 21 0.02 0.72 8.27
N GLY A 22 0.15 1.61 7.28
CA GLY A 22 1.43 1.94 6.65
C GLY A 22 2.24 2.87 7.55
N ILE A 23 3.45 2.44 7.94
CA ILE A 23 4.30 3.10 8.92
C ILE A 23 5.53 3.67 8.23
N GLY A 24 5.65 5.00 8.21
CA GLY A 24 6.87 5.69 7.77
C GLY A 24 8.00 5.54 8.80
N PRO A 25 9.08 4.80 8.51
CA PRO A 25 10.13 4.49 9.47
C PRO A 25 11.06 5.70 9.63
N MET A 26 10.82 6.58 10.59
CA MET A 26 11.59 7.82 10.73
C MET A 26 12.78 7.72 11.70
N SER A 27 12.79 6.74 12.60
CA SER A 27 13.86 6.54 13.58
C SER A 27 13.90 5.10 14.12
N PRO A 28 15.04 4.64 14.66
CA PRO A 28 15.11 3.37 15.37
C PRO A 28 14.15 3.30 16.58
N ALA A 29 13.91 4.43 17.25
CA ALA A 29 12.99 4.50 18.38
C ALA A 29 11.53 4.28 17.94
N LEU A 30 11.13 4.85 16.80
CA LEU A 30 9.81 4.61 16.22
C LEU A 30 9.65 3.13 15.83
N ILE A 31 10.63 2.54 15.16
CA ILE A 31 10.60 1.12 14.78
C ILE A 31 10.46 0.24 16.02
N GLN A 32 11.20 0.53 17.09
CA GLN A 32 11.07 -0.21 18.35
C GLN A 32 9.64 -0.11 18.90
N ALA A 33 9.07 1.10 18.99
CA ALA A 33 7.71 1.32 19.46
C ALA A 33 6.68 0.57 18.61
N CYS A 34 6.84 0.54 17.28
CA CYS A 34 5.97 -0.21 16.39
C CYS A 34 6.01 -1.72 16.68
N PHE A 35 7.20 -2.31 16.89
CA PHE A 35 7.30 -3.73 17.23
C PHE A 35 6.76 -4.05 18.63
N GLU A 36 7.00 -3.19 19.62
CA GLU A 36 6.45 -3.36 20.96
C GLU A 36 4.91 -3.31 20.94
N LEU A 37 4.34 -2.33 20.22
CA LEU A 37 2.89 -2.21 20.07
C LEU A 37 2.30 -3.34 19.24
N GLY A 38 2.94 -3.73 18.14
CA GLY A 38 2.53 -4.85 17.31
C GLY A 38 2.48 -6.15 18.11
N LYS A 39 3.45 -6.37 19.00
CA LYS A 39 3.47 -7.51 19.93
C LYS A 39 2.36 -7.44 20.96
N GLU A 40 2.15 -6.28 21.57
CA GLU A 40 1.12 -6.09 22.60
C GLU A 40 -0.30 -6.29 22.04
N LYS A 41 -0.53 -5.82 20.81
CA LYS A 41 -1.86 -5.77 20.17
C LYS A 41 -2.11 -6.89 19.16
N ASP A 42 -1.13 -7.76 18.92
CA ASP A 42 -1.18 -8.82 17.90
C ASP A 42 -1.55 -8.27 16.50
N LEU A 43 -0.79 -7.26 16.06
CA LEU A 43 -1.03 -6.55 14.80
C LEU A 43 0.07 -6.84 13.77
N PRO A 44 -0.30 -7.04 12.49
CA PRO A 44 0.69 -7.00 11.42
C PRO A 44 1.22 -5.58 11.23
N LEU A 45 2.51 -5.45 10.92
CA LEU A 45 3.16 -4.16 10.70
C LEU A 45 3.53 -3.99 9.22
N MET A 46 3.21 -2.84 8.62
CA MET A 46 3.59 -2.54 7.23
C MET A 46 4.50 -1.32 7.23
N PHE A 47 5.81 -1.53 7.12
CA PHE A 47 6.76 -0.43 7.05
C PHE A 47 6.89 0.05 5.60
N ILE A 48 6.60 1.33 5.35
CA ILE A 48 6.62 1.94 4.03
C ILE A 48 7.73 2.99 3.98
N ALA A 49 8.64 2.90 3.00
CA ALA A 49 9.70 3.89 2.83
C ALA A 49 9.65 4.48 1.42
N SER A 50 9.67 5.80 1.30
CA SER A 50 9.80 6.50 0.01
C SER A 50 11.22 6.46 -0.55
N ARG A 51 11.38 6.65 -1.87
CA ARG A 51 12.72 6.73 -2.48
C ARG A 51 13.58 7.87 -1.91
N ASN A 52 12.99 8.94 -1.40
CA ASN A 52 13.76 9.99 -0.73
C ASN A 52 14.22 9.56 0.69
N GLN A 53 13.46 8.71 1.38
CA GLN A 53 13.79 8.25 2.74
C GLN A 53 14.83 7.14 2.76
N VAL A 54 14.68 6.15 1.89
CA VAL A 54 15.54 4.95 1.80
C VAL A 54 15.70 4.58 0.32
N ASP A 55 16.92 4.60 -0.19
CA ASP A 55 17.24 4.13 -1.55
C ASP A 55 18.72 3.73 -1.60
N ALA A 56 19.18 3.26 -2.76
CA ALA A 56 20.53 2.74 -2.88
C ALA A 56 21.59 3.82 -2.68
N ASP A 57 22.76 3.43 -2.17
CA ASP A 57 23.91 4.33 -1.99
C ASP A 57 24.34 4.98 -3.31
N GLU A 58 24.18 4.28 -4.44
CA GLU A 58 24.46 4.83 -5.78
C GLU A 58 23.56 6.01 -6.16
N PHE A 59 22.43 6.18 -5.48
CA PHE A 59 21.55 7.34 -5.61
C PHE A 59 21.74 8.37 -4.49
N GLY A 60 22.71 8.16 -3.60
CA GLY A 60 22.97 8.99 -2.42
C GLY A 60 22.17 8.56 -1.19
N ALA A 61 21.78 7.29 -1.10
CA ALA A 61 20.93 6.73 -0.05
C ALA A 61 19.59 7.49 0.08
N GLY A 62 19.03 7.56 1.27
CA GLY A 62 17.97 8.50 1.60
C GLY A 62 18.29 9.34 2.83
N TYR A 63 17.40 10.28 3.15
CA TYR A 63 17.64 11.25 4.23
C TYR A 63 17.41 10.67 5.64
N VAL A 64 16.89 9.44 5.76
CA VAL A 64 16.54 8.83 7.05
C VAL A 64 17.59 7.81 7.47
N ASN A 65 18.19 8.02 8.65
CA ASN A 65 19.12 7.10 9.33
C ASN A 65 20.25 6.51 8.47
N ASN A 66 20.62 7.18 7.37
CA ASN A 66 21.60 6.69 6.40
C ASN A 66 21.28 5.28 5.84
N TRP A 67 20.00 4.98 5.71
CA TRP A 67 19.55 3.69 5.21
C TRP A 67 19.62 3.62 3.68
N ASP A 68 20.19 2.51 3.21
CA ASP A 68 19.79 1.89 1.95
C ASP A 68 18.74 0.80 2.24
N GLN A 69 18.26 0.14 1.19
CA GLN A 69 17.26 -0.93 1.30
C GLN A 69 17.72 -2.09 2.20
N PHE A 70 18.98 -2.52 2.09
CA PHE A 70 19.51 -3.67 2.81
C PHE A 70 19.72 -3.36 4.29
N ARG A 71 20.29 -2.19 4.61
CA ARG A 71 20.47 -1.70 5.97
C ARG A 71 19.12 -1.49 6.64
N PHE A 72 18.14 -0.93 5.93
CA PHE A 72 16.79 -0.78 6.45
C PHE A 72 16.15 -2.14 6.78
N ALA A 73 16.22 -3.12 5.86
CA ALA A 73 15.71 -4.47 6.10
C ALA A 73 16.42 -5.15 7.30
N ALA A 74 17.75 -4.99 7.40
CA ALA A 74 18.54 -5.54 8.50
C ALA A 74 18.17 -4.91 9.85
N ASP A 75 17.97 -3.60 9.90
CA ASP A 75 17.60 -2.89 11.13
C ASP A 75 16.18 -3.25 11.60
N LEU A 76 15.21 -3.40 10.69
CA LEU A 76 13.88 -3.93 11.03
C LEU A 76 13.98 -5.33 11.63
N LYS A 77 14.75 -6.21 11.00
CA LYS A 77 14.95 -7.58 11.48
C LYS A 77 15.60 -7.61 12.87
N ALA A 78 16.69 -6.85 13.05
CA ALA A 78 17.39 -6.76 14.33
C ALA A 78 16.49 -6.19 15.43
N MET A 79 15.64 -5.21 15.12
CA MET A 79 14.70 -4.65 16.08
C MET A 79 13.58 -5.63 16.44
N ALA A 80 13.02 -6.34 15.46
CA ALA A 80 12.03 -7.40 15.71
C ALA A 80 12.60 -8.48 16.64
N GLU A 81 13.84 -8.93 16.39
CA GLU A 81 14.54 -9.90 17.24
C GLU A 81 14.77 -9.35 18.66
N LYS A 82 15.21 -8.10 18.79
CA LYS A 82 15.44 -7.42 20.07
C LYS A 82 14.17 -7.34 20.93
N VAL A 83 13.03 -6.99 20.32
CA VAL A 83 11.73 -6.91 21.01
C VAL A 83 11.12 -8.31 21.23
N GLY A 84 11.62 -9.31 20.50
CA GLY A 84 11.05 -10.66 20.44
C GLY A 84 9.66 -10.64 19.82
N PHE A 85 9.49 -9.91 18.71
CA PHE A 85 8.27 -9.88 17.91
C PHE A 85 8.24 -11.08 16.96
N ASP A 86 7.20 -11.89 17.07
CA ASP A 86 6.98 -13.12 16.29
C ASP A 86 5.83 -13.00 15.28
N GLY A 87 5.16 -11.85 15.24
CA GLY A 87 4.11 -11.51 14.28
C GLY A 87 4.63 -11.23 12.87
N ASP A 88 3.69 -10.92 11.98
CA ASP A 88 3.97 -10.57 10.59
C ASP A 88 4.35 -9.10 10.46
N TYR A 89 5.43 -8.82 9.73
CA TYR A 89 5.76 -7.46 9.30
C TYR A 89 6.22 -7.48 7.85
N PHE A 90 5.95 -6.38 7.15
CA PHE A 90 6.17 -6.24 5.73
C PHE A 90 7.04 -5.03 5.43
N LEU A 91 7.97 -5.20 4.49
CA LEU A 91 8.86 -4.15 4.03
C LEU A 91 8.38 -3.64 2.67
N CYS A 92 8.02 -2.37 2.56
CA CYS A 92 7.29 -1.85 1.41
C CYS A 92 7.92 -0.56 0.88
N ARG A 93 7.84 -0.39 -0.44
CA ARG A 93 8.21 0.85 -1.11
C ARG A 93 6.98 1.74 -1.19
N ASP A 94 7.09 2.94 -0.66
CA ASP A 94 6.17 4.05 -0.89
C ASP A 94 6.66 4.88 -2.07
N HIS A 95 5.78 5.35 -2.95
CA HIS A 95 6.11 6.21 -4.09
C HIS A 95 7.43 5.83 -4.81
N GLY A 96 7.47 4.63 -5.41
CA GLY A 96 8.51 4.28 -6.37
C GLY A 96 8.21 4.84 -7.76
N GLY A 97 9.18 4.82 -8.67
CA GLY A 97 8.96 5.27 -10.05
C GLY A 97 9.90 6.39 -10.49
N PRO A 98 9.74 6.85 -11.75
CA PRO A 98 10.58 7.87 -12.35
C PRO A 98 10.38 9.22 -11.65
N TRP A 99 11.48 9.97 -11.49
CA TRP A 99 11.47 11.29 -10.86
C TRP A 99 10.88 11.32 -9.45
N GLN A 100 10.90 10.21 -8.71
CA GLN A 100 10.42 10.22 -7.34
C GLN A 100 11.40 10.89 -6.37
N ARG A 101 12.70 10.86 -6.71
CA ARG A 101 13.71 11.60 -5.95
C ARG A 101 13.67 13.09 -6.30
N ASP A 102 13.83 13.93 -5.28
CA ASP A 102 13.85 15.39 -5.46
C ASP A 102 14.94 15.85 -6.43
N LYS A 103 16.11 15.19 -6.39
CA LYS A 103 17.22 15.47 -7.29
C LYS A 103 16.87 15.17 -8.76
N GLU A 104 16.23 14.03 -9.03
CA GLU A 104 15.81 13.65 -10.38
C GLU A 104 14.83 14.69 -10.97
N ARG A 105 13.85 15.15 -10.18
CA ARG A 105 12.93 16.23 -10.58
C ARG A 105 13.64 17.55 -10.80
N LYS A 106 14.45 17.98 -9.82
CA LYS A 106 15.13 19.27 -9.85
C LYS A 106 16.06 19.38 -11.05
N ASP A 107 16.79 18.31 -11.35
CA ASP A 107 17.73 18.27 -12.46
C ASP A 107 17.03 18.10 -13.82
N HIS A 108 15.70 17.88 -13.84
CA HIS A 108 14.90 17.66 -15.04
C HIS A 108 15.56 16.62 -15.95
N ILE A 109 15.92 15.46 -15.39
CA ILE A 109 16.53 14.39 -16.18
C ILE A 109 15.53 13.87 -17.22
N PRO A 110 15.99 13.41 -18.41
CA PRO A 110 15.12 12.86 -19.43
C PRO A 110 14.34 11.62 -18.93
N GLU A 111 13.18 11.36 -19.53
CA GLU A 111 12.30 10.23 -19.15
C GLU A 111 13.01 8.87 -19.19
N ASP A 112 13.74 8.58 -20.26
CA ASP A 112 14.47 7.30 -20.40
C ASP A 112 15.46 7.08 -19.25
N GLU A 113 16.09 8.16 -18.78
CA GLU A 113 17.01 8.13 -17.64
C GLU A 113 16.25 7.94 -16.33
N ALA A 114 15.17 8.68 -16.10
CA ALA A 114 14.33 8.55 -14.91
C ALA A 114 13.72 7.15 -14.78
N MET A 115 13.23 6.58 -15.87
CA MET A 115 12.70 5.22 -15.93
C MET A 115 13.79 4.18 -15.66
N LYS A 116 15.02 4.40 -16.16
CA LYS A 116 16.16 3.53 -15.86
C LYS A 116 16.52 3.56 -14.37
N LEU A 117 16.54 4.72 -13.74
CA LEU A 117 16.81 4.87 -12.31
C LEU A 117 15.70 4.23 -11.47
N ALA A 118 14.44 4.42 -11.86
CA ALA A 118 13.29 3.78 -11.21
C ALA A 118 13.39 2.26 -11.22
N ARG A 119 13.63 1.68 -12.41
CA ARG A 119 13.86 0.24 -12.57
C ARG A 119 15.01 -0.26 -11.70
N ARG A 120 16.13 0.47 -11.65
CA ARG A 120 17.27 0.10 -10.83
C ARG A 120 16.97 0.16 -9.33
N SER A 121 16.24 1.17 -8.85
CA SER A 121 15.78 1.25 -7.46
C SER A 121 14.88 0.08 -7.10
N TYR A 122 13.93 -0.31 -7.97
CA TYR A 122 13.08 -1.48 -7.76
C TYR A 122 13.85 -2.81 -7.73
N GLN A 123 14.88 -2.98 -8.57
CA GLN A 123 15.78 -4.15 -8.49
C GLN A 123 16.34 -4.32 -7.08
N ILE A 124 16.82 -3.21 -6.51
CA ILE A 124 17.45 -3.22 -5.20
C ILE A 124 16.42 -3.43 -4.09
N ASP A 125 15.21 -2.87 -4.21
CA ASP A 125 14.09 -3.18 -3.31
C ASP A 125 13.76 -4.69 -3.31
N MET A 126 13.66 -5.29 -4.50
CA MET A 126 13.40 -6.73 -4.66
C MET A 126 14.52 -7.58 -4.06
N ASP A 127 15.79 -7.24 -4.33
CA ASP A 127 16.95 -7.95 -3.81
C ASP A 127 17.07 -7.85 -2.28
N ALA A 128 16.65 -6.71 -1.71
CA ALA A 128 16.60 -6.49 -0.26
C ALA A 128 15.39 -7.17 0.41
N GLY A 129 14.50 -7.78 -0.38
CA GLY A 129 13.38 -8.57 0.11
C GLY A 129 12.15 -7.76 0.46
N PHE A 130 11.92 -6.63 -0.20
CA PHE A 130 10.66 -5.90 -0.11
C PHE A 130 9.48 -6.82 -0.50
N ASP A 131 8.36 -6.68 0.21
CA ASP A 131 7.12 -7.44 0.04
C ASP A 131 6.11 -6.74 -0.86
N LEU A 132 6.23 -5.41 -1.03
CA LEU A 132 5.36 -4.62 -1.89
C LEU A 132 6.10 -3.45 -2.52
N LEU A 133 5.84 -3.22 -3.81
CA LEU A 133 6.34 -2.08 -4.59
C LEU A 133 5.21 -1.15 -5.04
N HIS A 134 5.19 0.09 -4.56
CA HIS A 134 4.32 1.12 -5.11
C HIS A 134 4.89 1.64 -6.43
N ILE A 135 4.13 1.41 -7.51
CA ILE A 135 4.41 1.89 -8.87
C ILE A 135 3.69 3.21 -9.09
N ASP A 136 4.44 4.31 -8.93
CA ASP A 136 3.93 5.66 -9.07
C ASP A 136 4.73 6.47 -10.12
N PRO A 137 4.31 6.41 -11.40
CA PRO A 137 4.90 7.20 -12.46
C PRO A 137 4.21 8.56 -12.66
N THR A 138 3.56 9.12 -11.64
CA THR A 138 2.83 10.39 -11.76
C THR A 138 3.65 11.64 -11.42
N LYS A 139 4.95 11.50 -11.19
CA LYS A 139 5.89 12.62 -11.13
C LYS A 139 6.46 12.85 -12.51
N ASP A 140 6.36 14.07 -13.01
CA ASP A 140 6.98 14.45 -14.28
C ASP A 140 7.33 15.94 -14.26
N PRO A 141 8.62 16.32 -14.27
CA PRO A 141 9.03 17.72 -14.16
C PRO A 141 8.71 18.53 -15.43
N TYR A 142 8.36 17.88 -16.55
CA TYR A 142 8.00 18.56 -17.80
C TYR A 142 6.50 18.87 -17.89
N VAL A 143 5.68 18.30 -17.01
CA VAL A 143 4.24 18.54 -16.92
C VAL A 143 3.95 19.47 -15.73
N VAL A 144 4.24 20.77 -15.91
CA VAL A 144 4.07 21.76 -14.84
C VAL A 144 2.64 22.29 -14.79
N GLY A 145 2.00 22.18 -13.62
CA GLY A 145 0.67 22.76 -13.36
C GLY A 145 -0.47 22.06 -14.10
N LYS A 146 -0.25 20.82 -14.56
CA LYS A 146 -1.22 20.00 -15.28
C LYS A 146 -1.25 18.58 -14.72
N VAL A 147 -2.36 17.92 -14.98
CA VAL A 147 -2.53 16.48 -14.78
C VAL A 147 -1.75 15.75 -15.87
N ILE A 148 -0.97 14.73 -15.50
CA ILE A 148 -0.30 13.83 -16.44
C ILE A 148 -1.37 13.02 -17.15
N ASP A 149 -1.19 12.81 -18.46
CA ASP A 149 -2.08 11.97 -19.25
C ASP A 149 -2.21 10.58 -18.63
N ILE A 150 -3.44 10.16 -18.34
CA ILE A 150 -3.74 8.86 -17.75
C ILE A 150 -3.23 7.70 -18.61
N GLU A 151 -3.19 7.87 -19.93
CA GLU A 151 -2.62 6.87 -20.84
C GLU A 151 -1.12 6.69 -20.64
N LEU A 152 -0.41 7.78 -20.36
CA LEU A 152 1.02 7.76 -20.05
C LEU A 152 1.28 7.14 -18.67
N VAL A 153 0.43 7.42 -17.69
CA VAL A 153 0.50 6.77 -16.38
C VAL A 153 0.29 5.26 -16.51
N LEU A 154 -0.75 4.84 -17.26
CA LEU A 154 -1.04 3.42 -17.52
C LEU A 154 0.12 2.72 -18.23
N SER A 155 0.68 3.32 -19.29
CA SER A 155 1.78 2.72 -20.06
C SER A 155 3.03 2.54 -19.21
N ARG A 156 3.46 3.59 -18.48
CA ARG A 156 4.61 3.54 -17.56
C ARG A 156 4.38 2.52 -16.44
N THR A 157 3.17 2.43 -15.89
CA THR A 157 2.82 1.46 -14.83
C THR A 157 2.98 0.03 -15.34
N VAL A 158 2.42 -0.30 -16.50
CA VAL A 158 2.52 -1.64 -17.09
C VAL A 158 3.96 -1.98 -17.44
N GLU A 159 4.73 -1.02 -17.99
CA GLU A 159 6.16 -1.21 -18.28
C GLU A 159 6.97 -1.56 -17.01
N LEU A 160 6.76 -0.81 -15.92
CA LEU A 160 7.48 -1.03 -14.66
C LEU A 160 7.10 -2.34 -14.00
N ILE A 161 5.81 -2.71 -13.99
CA ILE A 161 5.36 -4.01 -13.48
C ILE A 161 5.97 -5.15 -14.30
N ARG A 162 5.93 -5.04 -15.63
CA ARG A 162 6.54 -6.04 -16.54
C ARG A 162 8.02 -6.24 -16.24
N PHE A 163 8.76 -5.14 -16.14
CA PHE A 163 10.18 -5.18 -15.81
C PHE A 163 10.44 -5.86 -14.47
N CYS A 164 9.69 -5.49 -13.42
CA CYS A 164 9.84 -6.08 -12.10
C CYS A 164 9.55 -7.60 -12.12
N GLU A 165 8.51 -8.03 -12.82
CA GLU A 165 8.19 -9.46 -12.96
C GLU A 165 9.21 -10.24 -13.77
N GLU A 166 9.73 -9.66 -14.85
CA GLU A 166 10.82 -10.25 -15.64
C GLU A 166 12.08 -10.42 -14.79
N TYR A 167 12.46 -9.37 -14.05
CA TYR A 167 13.60 -9.41 -13.14
C TYR A 167 13.42 -10.46 -12.03
N ARG A 168 12.24 -10.49 -11.39
CA ARG A 168 11.89 -11.46 -10.35
C ARG A 168 12.06 -12.89 -10.84
N LYS A 169 11.50 -13.21 -12.02
CA LYS A 169 11.58 -14.54 -12.64
C LYS A 169 13.01 -14.90 -13.03
N ALA A 170 13.73 -13.97 -13.65
CA ALA A 170 15.11 -14.19 -14.09
C ALA A 170 16.07 -14.47 -12.92
N ASN A 171 15.82 -13.88 -11.75
CA ASN A 171 16.67 -14.03 -10.57
C ASN A 171 16.11 -15.00 -9.52
N GLY A 172 14.98 -15.68 -9.79
CA GLY A 172 14.38 -16.63 -8.86
C GLY A 172 13.94 -16.03 -7.53
N LEU A 173 13.53 -14.75 -7.54
CA LEU A 173 13.14 -14.03 -6.33
C LEU A 173 11.75 -14.46 -5.84
N LYS A 174 11.49 -14.23 -4.53
CA LYS A 174 10.18 -14.46 -3.93
C LYS A 174 9.11 -13.61 -4.63
N GLU A 175 7.86 -14.04 -4.48
CA GLU A 175 6.71 -13.19 -4.84
C GLU A 175 6.68 -11.93 -3.96
N PHE A 176 6.30 -10.82 -4.57
CA PHE A 176 5.98 -9.55 -3.92
C PHE A 176 4.76 -8.94 -4.61
N PHE A 177 4.18 -7.93 -4.00
CA PHE A 177 2.92 -7.32 -4.43
C PHE A 177 3.14 -5.92 -5.02
N TYR A 178 2.12 -5.42 -5.71
CA TYR A 178 2.15 -4.09 -6.27
C TYR A 178 1.09 -3.20 -5.63
N GLU A 179 1.41 -1.93 -5.54
CA GLU A 179 0.47 -0.84 -5.31
C GLU A 179 0.57 0.12 -6.49
N VAL A 180 -0.54 0.76 -6.86
CA VAL A 180 -0.59 1.68 -8.01
C VAL A 180 -1.41 2.93 -7.68
N GLY A 181 -1.36 3.91 -8.57
CA GLY A 181 -2.09 5.17 -8.41
C GLY A 181 -1.35 6.13 -7.50
N THR A 182 -1.95 7.31 -7.32
CA THR A 182 -1.40 8.40 -6.51
C THR A 182 -2.57 9.18 -5.91
N GLU A 183 -2.36 9.76 -4.75
CA GLU A 183 -3.27 10.75 -4.16
C GLU A 183 -3.10 12.13 -4.82
N GLU A 184 -2.00 12.37 -5.53
CA GLU A 184 -1.72 13.68 -6.09
C GLU A 184 -2.72 14.08 -7.17
N THR A 185 -3.20 15.33 -7.08
CA THR A 185 -4.17 15.89 -8.04
C THR A 185 -3.65 15.88 -9.48
N ASN A 186 -2.34 15.77 -9.66
CA ASN A 186 -1.69 15.72 -10.97
C ASN A 186 -1.74 14.33 -11.62
N GLY A 187 -2.20 13.27 -10.93
CA GLY A 187 -2.37 11.94 -11.50
C GLY A 187 -3.77 11.68 -12.10
N GLY A 188 -4.71 12.61 -11.96
CA GLY A 188 -6.03 12.52 -12.58
C GLY A 188 -7.02 11.55 -11.90
N LEU A 189 -6.60 10.84 -10.85
CA LEU A 189 -7.43 9.90 -10.08
C LEU A 189 -8.27 10.58 -8.98
N THR A 190 -8.50 11.89 -9.08
CA THR A 190 -9.26 12.65 -8.08
C THR A 190 -10.77 12.46 -8.20
N ASP A 191 -11.26 12.04 -9.37
CA ASP A 191 -12.66 11.71 -9.62
C ASP A 191 -12.90 10.21 -9.54
N VAL A 192 -14.07 9.83 -9.00
CA VAL A 192 -14.47 8.43 -8.81
C VAL A 192 -14.53 7.65 -10.12
N ASN A 193 -15.00 8.26 -11.22
CA ASN A 193 -15.08 7.58 -12.51
C ASN A 193 -13.70 7.38 -13.13
N ALA A 194 -12.81 8.37 -12.97
CA ALA A 194 -11.42 8.24 -13.42
C ALA A 194 -10.70 7.13 -12.65
N TYR A 195 -10.96 7.02 -11.34
CA TYR A 195 -10.46 5.96 -10.49
C TYR A 195 -10.91 4.56 -10.93
N GLU A 196 -12.22 4.33 -11.12
CA GLU A 196 -12.73 3.03 -11.59
C GLU A 196 -12.24 2.72 -13.02
N GLY A 197 -12.25 3.71 -13.91
CA GLY A 197 -11.77 3.57 -15.28
C GLY A 197 -10.30 3.18 -15.35
N PHE A 198 -9.44 3.75 -14.50
CA PHE A 198 -8.05 3.38 -14.38
C PHE A 198 -7.87 1.92 -13.95
N ILE A 199 -8.60 1.46 -12.92
CA ILE A 199 -8.54 0.06 -12.46
C ILE A 199 -8.93 -0.89 -13.60
N ILE A 200 -10.04 -0.62 -14.28
CA ILE A 200 -10.55 -1.47 -15.36
C ILE A 200 -9.52 -1.60 -16.49
N GLU A 201 -8.99 -0.47 -16.96
CA GLU A 201 -8.06 -0.47 -18.09
C GLU A 201 -6.69 -1.03 -17.70
N LEU A 202 -6.18 -0.73 -16.50
CA LEU A 202 -4.95 -1.32 -15.98
C LEU A 202 -5.08 -2.84 -15.88
N ASN A 203 -6.16 -3.34 -15.28
CA ASN A 203 -6.36 -4.78 -15.10
C ASN A 203 -6.42 -5.51 -16.43
N LYS A 204 -7.05 -4.91 -17.45
CA LYS A 204 -7.09 -5.43 -18.82
C LYS A 204 -5.70 -5.49 -19.46
N ARG A 205 -4.87 -4.43 -19.34
CA ARG A 205 -3.51 -4.42 -19.89
C ARG A 205 -2.61 -5.45 -19.20
N LEU A 206 -2.68 -5.55 -17.87
CA LEU A 206 -1.94 -6.56 -17.11
C LEU A 206 -2.36 -7.98 -17.49
N ALA A 207 -3.67 -8.23 -17.63
CA ALA A 207 -4.17 -9.54 -18.05
C ALA A 207 -3.72 -9.93 -19.47
N ALA A 208 -3.66 -8.97 -20.40
CA ALA A 208 -3.19 -9.21 -21.77
C ALA A 208 -1.73 -9.69 -21.82
N GLU A 209 -0.94 -9.41 -20.78
CA GLU A 209 0.46 -9.77 -20.66
C GLU A 209 0.74 -10.84 -19.59
N ALA A 210 -0.31 -11.40 -18.99
CA ALA A 210 -0.23 -12.33 -17.86
C ALA A 210 0.61 -11.77 -16.68
N LEU A 211 0.49 -10.46 -16.42
CA LEU A 211 1.09 -9.78 -15.28
C LEU A 211 0.13 -9.79 -14.07
N PRO A 212 0.67 -9.78 -12.84
CA PRO A 212 -0.14 -9.79 -11.63
C PRO A 212 -0.90 -8.48 -11.46
N GLN A 213 -2.10 -8.58 -10.87
CA GLN A 213 -2.91 -7.42 -10.49
C GLN A 213 -2.33 -6.76 -9.22
N PRO A 214 -2.47 -5.43 -9.08
CA PRO A 214 -2.06 -4.75 -7.86
C PRO A 214 -2.91 -5.18 -6.66
N LEU A 215 -2.29 -5.18 -5.48
CA LEU A 215 -2.95 -5.49 -4.21
C LEU A 215 -3.61 -4.25 -3.59
N PHE A 216 -3.03 -3.08 -3.83
CA PHE A 216 -3.58 -1.80 -3.42
C PHE A 216 -3.67 -0.81 -4.58
N ILE A 217 -4.62 0.10 -4.48
CA ILE A 217 -4.68 1.31 -5.29
C ILE A 217 -4.86 2.52 -4.38
N VAL A 218 -4.01 3.53 -4.57
CA VAL A 218 -4.08 4.79 -3.84
C VAL A 218 -5.27 5.61 -4.35
N GLY A 219 -6.11 6.08 -3.43
CA GLY A 219 -7.23 6.97 -3.74
C GLY A 219 -7.19 8.25 -2.91
N GLN A 220 -7.64 9.36 -3.49
CA GLN A 220 -7.71 10.65 -2.81
C GLN A 220 -8.97 10.73 -1.94
N THR A 221 -8.79 10.67 -0.63
CA THR A 221 -9.87 10.72 0.38
C THR A 221 -10.07 12.11 0.98
N GLY A 222 -9.25 13.09 0.59
CA GLY A 222 -9.28 14.47 1.08
C GLY A 222 -8.27 14.75 2.20
N THR A 223 -7.40 13.80 2.53
CA THR A 223 -6.36 13.94 3.56
C THR A 223 -5.16 14.72 3.06
N LEU A 224 -4.61 15.57 3.94
CA LEU A 224 -3.38 16.30 3.65
C LEU A 224 -2.67 16.66 4.94
N THR A 225 -1.50 16.07 5.17
CA THR A 225 -0.66 16.38 6.32
C THR A 225 0.24 17.56 6.00
N ARG A 226 0.24 18.58 6.86
CA ARG A 226 1.23 19.65 6.85
C ARG A 226 1.78 19.85 8.24
N LEU A 227 3.08 19.69 8.38
CA LEU A 227 3.78 19.74 9.67
C LEU A 227 3.12 18.73 10.63
N THR A 228 2.52 19.21 11.71
CA THR A 228 1.93 18.40 12.77
C THR A 228 0.39 18.41 12.76
N LYS A 229 -0.22 18.62 11.59
CA LYS A 229 -1.68 18.71 11.44
C LYS A 229 -2.14 18.09 10.14
N ASN A 230 -3.29 17.44 10.18
CA ASN A 230 -4.07 17.19 8.97
C ASN A 230 -4.84 18.48 8.65
N VAL A 231 -4.49 19.10 7.54
CA VAL A 231 -5.15 20.31 7.01
C VAL A 231 -6.04 20.00 5.82
N GLY A 232 -6.19 18.71 5.49
CA GLY A 232 -7.09 18.22 4.47
C GLY A 232 -8.56 18.40 4.87
N HIS A 233 -9.42 18.16 3.89
CA HIS A 233 -10.86 18.09 4.08
C HIS A 233 -11.32 16.68 3.74
N PHE A 234 -11.18 15.78 4.72
CA PHE A 234 -11.57 14.39 4.59
C PHE A 234 -13.01 14.27 4.07
N ASN A 235 -13.22 13.43 3.06
CA ASN A 235 -14.48 13.26 2.36
C ASN A 235 -15.02 11.84 2.60
N ASP A 236 -15.91 11.73 3.59
CA ASP A 236 -16.56 10.46 3.98
C ASP A 236 -17.20 9.74 2.79
N LYS A 237 -17.96 10.47 1.97
CA LYS A 237 -18.74 9.90 0.88
C LYS A 237 -17.83 9.34 -0.21
N GLN A 238 -16.83 10.14 -0.63
CA GLN A 238 -15.87 9.74 -1.64
C GLN A 238 -15.03 8.56 -1.16
N SER A 239 -14.54 8.58 0.07
CA SER A 239 -13.73 7.49 0.63
C SER A 239 -14.48 6.16 0.66
N ALA A 240 -15.75 6.18 1.06
CA ALA A 240 -16.61 5.00 1.00
C ALA A 240 -16.84 4.50 -0.44
N GLU A 241 -17.01 5.42 -1.39
CA GLU A 241 -17.21 5.08 -2.80
C GLU A 241 -15.95 4.47 -3.44
N LEU A 242 -14.78 5.06 -3.19
CA LEU A 242 -13.48 4.53 -3.61
C LEU A 242 -13.20 3.14 -3.01
N SER A 243 -13.51 2.97 -1.72
CA SER A 243 -13.40 1.68 -1.02
C SER A 243 -14.31 0.63 -1.63
N ALA A 244 -15.57 0.98 -1.93
CA ALA A 244 -16.51 0.08 -2.59
C ALA A 244 -16.10 -0.27 -4.02
N ILE A 245 -15.53 0.65 -4.79
CA ILE A 245 -15.02 0.40 -6.15
C ILE A 245 -13.82 -0.55 -6.11
N SER A 246 -12.78 -0.19 -5.35
CA SER A 246 -11.55 -1.00 -5.25
C SER A 246 -11.87 -2.44 -4.82
N THR A 247 -12.74 -2.59 -3.82
CA THR A 247 -13.21 -3.89 -3.34
C THR A 247 -13.91 -4.72 -4.41
N ARG A 248 -14.77 -4.12 -5.26
CA ARG A 248 -15.41 -4.83 -6.39
C ARG A 248 -14.40 -5.39 -7.39
N HIS A 249 -13.23 -4.77 -7.48
CA HIS A 249 -12.13 -5.20 -8.35
C HIS A 249 -11.10 -6.07 -7.61
N GLY A 250 -11.31 -6.40 -6.33
CA GLY A 250 -10.43 -7.25 -5.54
C GLY A 250 -9.13 -6.57 -5.11
N VAL A 251 -9.10 -5.23 -5.07
CA VAL A 251 -7.94 -4.42 -4.70
C VAL A 251 -8.28 -3.62 -3.44
N GLY A 252 -7.32 -3.47 -2.52
CA GLY A 252 -7.50 -2.62 -1.35
C GLY A 252 -7.38 -1.12 -1.68
N LEU A 253 -8.21 -0.29 -1.07
CA LEU A 253 -7.97 1.16 -1.06
C LEU A 253 -6.83 1.48 -0.10
N LYS A 254 -5.83 2.24 -0.54
CA LYS A 254 -4.85 2.88 0.34
C LYS A 254 -5.07 4.39 0.37
N GLU A 255 -5.09 4.93 1.59
CA GLU A 255 -5.10 6.36 1.87
C GLU A 255 -3.69 6.82 2.27
N HIS A 256 -3.28 7.98 1.78
CA HIS A 256 -2.05 8.64 2.20
C HIS A 256 -2.36 9.76 3.19
N ASN A 257 -1.35 10.28 3.89
CA ASN A 257 -1.50 11.43 4.79
C ASN A 257 -2.54 11.21 5.91
N GLY A 258 -2.60 9.99 6.47
CA GLY A 258 -3.52 9.65 7.56
C GLY A 258 -3.13 10.24 8.92
N ASP A 259 -1.92 10.83 9.04
CA ASP A 259 -1.43 11.43 10.27
C ASP A 259 -2.36 12.55 10.78
N TYR A 260 -2.49 12.63 12.11
CA TYR A 260 -3.27 13.65 12.82
C TYR A 260 -4.77 13.70 12.46
N LEU A 261 -5.32 12.66 11.82
CA LEU A 261 -6.76 12.53 11.69
C LEU A 261 -7.41 12.33 13.07
N PRO A 262 -8.59 12.91 13.30
CA PRO A 262 -9.33 12.68 14.53
C PRO A 262 -9.83 11.24 14.61
N ASP A 263 -9.93 10.70 15.82
CA ASP A 263 -10.38 9.33 16.09
C ASP A 263 -11.73 9.02 15.42
N GLU A 264 -12.63 10.00 15.31
CA GLU A 264 -13.93 9.84 14.66
C GLU A 264 -13.84 9.48 13.17
N ILE A 265 -12.77 9.88 12.50
CA ILE A 265 -12.50 9.54 11.10
C ILE A 265 -11.80 8.18 11.03
N LEU A 266 -10.77 7.97 11.87
CA LEU A 266 -10.02 6.71 11.92
C LEU A 266 -10.93 5.51 12.21
N LEU A 267 -11.89 5.66 13.12
CA LEU A 267 -12.85 4.61 13.47
C LEU A 267 -13.78 4.21 12.31
N LYS A 268 -13.89 5.02 11.26
CA LYS A 268 -14.69 4.69 10.06
C LYS A 268 -13.94 3.79 9.08
N HIS A 269 -12.59 3.81 9.07
CA HIS A 269 -11.77 3.13 8.07
C HIS A 269 -12.03 1.62 7.98
N PRO A 270 -12.15 0.88 9.11
CA PRO A 270 -12.46 -0.55 9.04
C PRO A 270 -13.89 -0.86 8.56
N GLY A 271 -14.75 0.15 8.40
CA GLY A 271 -16.20 0.01 8.22
C GLY A 271 -16.77 0.60 6.93
N TRP A 272 -15.94 1.08 5.99
CA TRP A 272 -16.44 1.64 4.72
C TRP A 272 -16.99 0.60 3.75
N ASP A 273 -16.76 -0.68 4.01
CA ASP A 273 -17.48 -1.74 3.33
C ASP A 273 -18.82 -2.00 4.06
N HIS A 274 -19.93 -1.67 3.41
CA HIS A 274 -21.08 -2.56 3.12
C HIS A 274 -22.28 -1.76 2.60
N GLY A 275 -22.41 -1.70 1.27
CA GLY A 275 -23.72 -1.50 0.65
C GLY A 275 -24.57 -2.76 0.85
N ASP A 276 -25.43 -2.73 1.87
CA ASP A 276 -26.38 -3.80 2.23
C ASP A 276 -27.59 -3.92 1.26
N GLU A 277 -27.36 -4.05 -0.06
CA GLU A 277 -28.50 -4.24 -0.99
C GLU A 277 -28.32 -5.28 -2.12
N ARG A 278 -27.16 -5.96 -2.26
CA ARG A 278 -26.97 -6.92 -3.38
C ARG A 278 -26.57 -8.35 -3.03
N ARG A 279 -26.92 -8.85 -1.84
CA ARG A 279 -26.77 -10.28 -1.48
C ARG A 279 -28.08 -11.07 -1.37
N SER A 280 -29.12 -10.69 -2.13
CA SER A 280 -30.37 -11.48 -2.24
C SER A 280 -30.49 -12.34 -3.52
N GLY A 281 -29.44 -12.42 -4.35
CA GLY A 281 -29.59 -12.87 -5.75
C GLY A 281 -28.92 -14.17 -6.21
N LEU A 282 -28.09 -14.86 -5.40
CA LEU A 282 -27.47 -16.12 -5.85
C LEU A 282 -27.63 -17.24 -4.82
N ARG A 283 -28.73 -17.99 -4.96
CA ARG A 283 -28.82 -19.35 -4.41
C ARG A 283 -28.06 -20.27 -5.35
N HIS A 284 -26.94 -20.81 -4.89
CA HIS A 284 -26.41 -22.07 -5.41
C HIS A 284 -26.75 -23.19 -4.43
N HIS A 285 -27.43 -24.20 -4.98
CA HIS A 285 -27.84 -25.41 -4.30
C HIS A 285 -26.68 -26.03 -3.50
N ARG A 286 -26.89 -26.21 -2.19
CA ARG A 286 -26.11 -27.17 -1.39
C ARG A 286 -27.00 -28.36 -1.07
N ASN A 287 -26.54 -29.55 -1.46
CA ASN A 287 -27.02 -30.83 -0.93
C ASN A 287 -26.61 -30.98 0.55
N PRO A 288 -27.44 -31.61 1.40
CA PRO A 288 -27.16 -31.76 2.83
C PRO A 288 -26.53 -33.12 3.16
N SER A 289 -25.47 -33.09 3.97
CA SER A 289 -25.06 -34.05 5.01
C SER A 289 -23.63 -33.64 5.39
N VAL A 290 -23.25 -33.43 6.65
CA VAL A 290 -23.14 -34.43 7.71
C VAL A 290 -23.23 -33.74 9.08
N SER A 291 -23.68 -34.54 10.04
CA SER A 291 -24.05 -34.35 11.45
C SER A 291 -23.25 -33.42 12.36
N GLU A 292 -24.03 -32.86 13.28
CA GLU A 292 -23.68 -32.16 14.52
C GLU A 292 -22.64 -32.88 15.40
N ALA A 293 -21.78 -32.10 16.05
CA ALA A 293 -21.30 -32.41 17.39
C ALA A 293 -21.20 -31.10 18.19
N ARG A 294 -22.00 -31.02 19.26
CA ARG A 294 -22.07 -29.92 20.22
C ARG A 294 -20.82 -29.90 21.10
N GLY A 295 -20.29 -28.71 21.35
CA GLY A 295 -19.28 -28.46 22.37
C GLY A 295 -19.44 -27.05 22.93
N SER A 296 -19.95 -26.97 24.16
CA SER A 296 -20.23 -25.78 24.95
C SER A 296 -18.97 -25.00 25.38
N GLY A 297 -19.02 -23.67 25.40
CA GLY A 297 -18.00 -22.90 26.11
C GLY A 297 -18.02 -21.38 25.94
N LYS A 298 -18.78 -20.71 26.81
CA LYS A 298 -18.60 -19.34 27.34
C LYS A 298 -18.46 -18.16 26.38
N ARG A 299 -19.51 -17.33 26.39
CA ARG A 299 -19.47 -15.89 26.10
C ARG A 299 -18.60 -15.18 27.15
N SER A 300 -17.69 -14.32 26.72
CA SER A 300 -17.16 -13.22 27.53
C SER A 300 -17.12 -11.96 26.66
N GLY A 301 -17.46 -10.84 27.29
CA GLY A 301 -17.85 -9.59 26.66
C GLY A 301 -16.78 -9.02 25.73
N GLY A 302 -17.26 -8.44 24.62
CA GLY A 302 -16.48 -7.48 23.87
C GLY A 302 -16.31 -6.23 24.71
N GLU A 303 -15.11 -6.02 25.22
CA GLU A 303 -14.67 -4.72 25.71
C GLU A 303 -14.04 -3.97 24.52
N ARG A 304 -14.73 -2.90 24.12
CA ARG A 304 -14.18 -1.80 23.36
C ARG A 304 -13.19 -1.04 24.25
N LEU A 305 -12.37 -0.19 23.62
CA LEU A 305 -11.59 0.95 24.18
C LEU A 305 -10.07 0.63 24.40
N TYR A 306 -9.05 1.49 24.21
CA TYR A 306 -8.80 2.91 23.85
C TYR A 306 -7.38 3.05 23.20
N GLN A 307 -7.22 4.03 22.27
CA GLN A 307 -6.17 5.07 22.06
C GLN A 307 -4.65 4.81 22.31
N VAL A 308 -3.75 5.36 21.46
CA VAL A 308 -2.79 6.50 21.70
C VAL A 308 -1.92 6.69 20.44
N GLY A 309 -2.01 7.88 19.83
CA GLY A 309 -1.06 8.36 18.81
C GLY A 309 0.10 9.14 19.44
N LEU A 310 1.28 8.98 18.85
CA LEU A 310 2.39 9.93 18.89
C LEU A 310 2.66 10.40 17.47
#